data_AF-A0A7K6LZ53-F1
#
_entry.id   AF-A0A7K6LZ53-F1
#
_cell.length_a   1.000
_cell.length_b   1.000
_cell.length_c   1.000
_cell.angle_alpha   90.00
_cell.angle_beta   90.00
_cell.angle_gamma   90.00
#
_symmetry.space_group_name_H-M   'P 1'
#
loop_
_entity.id
_entity.type
_entity.pdbx_description
1 polymer ?
#
loop_
_entity_poly.entity_id
_entity_poly.type
_entity_poly.pdbx_seq_one_letter_code
_entity_poly.pdbx_strand_id
1 'polypeptide(L)'
;MCETCQNAEHNKNVPRKARPVRVESPWEVLGLDIHGPFPETSQSNTHVLLVTDFFTKWVEAAPLQKKDPFSVAKALATVFYRFGASKNIYTSQSWDFCEEVSRHLCERWNISQLLTPTDPTDPPSPGDHSAEVLRASICSVVNEKPSEWDAHLDPVLFEFRTSVNSTTKYSPFFLMFNRYVCLSSEVDFVKDSKEQGAGSGKADSLPPFTATVQEQQN
;
A
#
# COMPACT_ATOMS: atom_id res chain seq x y z
N MET A 1 45.87 8.54 -23.80
CA MET A 1 44.54 8.49 -23.16
C MET A 1 43.85 9.80 -23.52
N CYS A 2 42.66 9.76 -24.12
CA CYS A 2 41.98 10.98 -24.61
C CYS A 2 41.08 11.55 -23.50
N GLU A 3 41.27 12.83 -23.13
CA GLU A 3 40.45 13.53 -22.13
C GLU A 3 38.97 13.52 -22.50
N THR A 4 38.63 13.59 -23.79
CA THR A 4 37.24 13.51 -24.28
C THR A 4 36.62 12.14 -24.01
N CYS A 5 37.40 11.05 -24.13
CA CYS A 5 36.93 9.71 -23.80
C CYS A 5 36.82 9.51 -22.27
N GLN A 6 37.74 10.10 -21.51
CA GLN A 6 37.78 10.02 -20.05
C GLN A 6 36.60 10.77 -19.41
N ASN A 7 36.22 11.94 -19.95
CA ASN A 7 35.03 12.68 -19.53
C ASN A 7 33.72 12.01 -19.97
N ALA A 8 33.70 11.33 -21.12
CA ALA A 8 32.53 10.58 -21.58
C ALA A 8 32.22 9.36 -20.69
N GLU A 9 33.25 8.70 -20.14
CA GLU A 9 33.08 7.63 -19.17
C GLU A 9 32.69 8.16 -17.78
N HIS A 10 33.23 9.31 -17.37
CA HIS A 10 32.87 9.94 -16.09
C HIS A 10 31.39 10.37 -16.04
N ASN A 11 30.84 10.87 -17.16
CA ASN A 11 29.42 11.26 -17.25
C ASN A 11 28.43 10.09 -17.35
N LYS A 12 28.89 8.87 -17.69
CA LYS A 12 28.04 7.66 -17.65
C LYS A 12 27.83 7.14 -16.24
N ASN A 13 28.72 7.52 -15.31
CA ASN A 13 28.72 7.07 -13.92
C ASN A 13 28.20 8.14 -12.94
N VAL A 14 27.61 9.24 -13.42
CA VAL A 14 26.86 10.14 -12.54
C VAL A 14 25.58 9.39 -12.17
N PRO A 15 25.37 8.97 -10.90
CA PRO A 15 24.10 8.40 -10.50
C PRO A 15 23.02 9.42 -10.83
N ARG A 16 22.10 9.06 -11.73
CA ARG A 16 20.92 9.88 -11.97
C ARG A 16 20.27 10.06 -10.61
N LYS A 17 20.17 11.31 -10.14
CA LYS A 17 19.37 11.61 -8.95
C LYS A 17 17.97 11.11 -9.24
N ALA A 18 17.61 10.00 -8.62
CA ALA A 18 16.28 9.46 -8.65
C ALA A 18 15.30 10.56 -8.28
N ARG A 19 14.30 10.77 -9.13
CA ARG A 19 13.26 11.76 -8.88
C ARG A 19 12.19 11.06 -8.05
N PRO A 20 11.75 11.63 -6.92
CA PRO A 20 10.63 11.09 -6.19
C PRO A 20 9.45 10.88 -7.14
N VAL A 21 8.82 9.70 -7.08
CA VAL A 21 7.59 9.44 -7.85
C VAL A 21 6.53 10.43 -7.37
N ARG A 22 6.09 11.33 -8.25
CA ARG A 22 5.02 12.28 -7.94
C ARG A 22 3.69 11.53 -7.90
N VAL A 23 3.00 11.62 -6.77
CA VAL A 23 1.69 10.99 -6.55
C VAL A 23 0.73 12.07 -6.10
N GLU A 24 -0.43 12.19 -6.74
CA GLU A 24 -1.35 13.33 -6.55
C GLU A 24 -2.68 12.92 -5.92
N SER A 25 -3.00 11.62 -5.91
CA SER A 25 -4.29 11.12 -5.43
C SER A 25 -4.19 9.75 -4.77
N PRO A 26 -5.14 9.42 -3.85
CA PRO A 26 -5.26 8.08 -3.29
C PRO A 26 -5.37 7.02 -4.38
N TRP A 27 -4.68 5.90 -4.19
CA TRP A 27 -4.73 4.72 -5.06
C TRP A 27 -4.19 4.93 -6.49
N GLU A 28 -3.44 6.03 -6.71
CA GLU A 28 -2.88 6.34 -8.03
C GLU A 28 -1.64 5.52 -8.36
N VAL A 29 -0.73 5.43 -7.39
CA VAL A 29 0.54 4.73 -7.49
C VAL A 29 0.65 3.75 -6.33
N LEU A 30 0.80 2.47 -6.66
CA LEU A 30 0.95 1.41 -5.68
C LEU A 30 2.36 0.84 -5.71
N GLY A 31 2.86 0.43 -4.56
CA GLY A 31 4.00 -0.45 -4.40
C GLY A 31 3.53 -1.87 -4.12
N LEU A 32 4.24 -2.84 -4.67
CA LEU A 32 4.00 -4.26 -4.46
C LEU A 32 5.27 -4.91 -3.93
N ASP A 33 5.15 -5.50 -2.74
CA ASP A 33 6.22 -6.25 -2.08
C ASP A 33 5.75 -7.67 -1.72
N ILE A 34 6.67 -8.63 -1.75
CA ILE A 34 6.40 -10.00 -1.34
C ILE A 34 7.40 -10.40 -0.28
N HIS A 35 6.90 -10.82 0.89
CA HIS A 35 7.71 -11.23 2.03
C HIS A 35 7.58 -12.72 2.31
N GLY A 36 8.64 -13.29 2.86
CA GLY A 36 8.80 -14.73 3.11
C GLY A 36 10.05 -15.32 2.45
N PRO A 37 10.21 -16.65 2.49
CA PRO A 37 9.28 -17.59 3.10
C PRO A 37 9.27 -17.47 4.64
N PHE A 38 8.07 -17.49 5.21
CA PHE A 38 7.78 -17.62 6.64
C PHE A 38 7.46 -19.09 6.97
N PRO A 39 7.42 -19.47 8.27
CA PRO A 39 6.88 -20.75 8.69
C PRO A 39 5.50 -20.99 8.07
N GLU A 40 5.28 -22.23 7.61
CA GLU A 40 4.02 -22.60 6.96
C GLU A 40 2.86 -22.57 7.97
N THR A 41 1.77 -21.90 7.58
CA THR A 41 0.54 -21.86 8.37
C THR A 41 -0.33 -23.10 8.16
N SER A 42 -1.37 -23.27 8.97
CA SER A 42 -2.36 -24.34 8.77
C SER A 42 -3.11 -24.26 7.42
N GLN A 43 -3.06 -23.12 6.73
CA GLN A 43 -3.62 -22.93 5.38
C GLN A 43 -2.55 -23.08 4.26
N SER A 44 -1.37 -23.58 4.62
CA SER A 44 -0.19 -23.71 3.76
C SER A 44 0.33 -22.40 3.19
N ASN A 45 0.04 -21.27 3.85
CA ASN A 45 0.60 -19.97 3.48
C ASN A 45 2.03 -19.85 3.99
N THR A 46 2.92 -19.35 3.12
CA THR A 46 4.36 -19.18 3.41
C THR A 46 4.85 -17.77 3.07
N HIS A 47 4.07 -16.98 2.33
CA HIS A 47 4.47 -15.64 1.91
C HIS A 47 3.33 -14.64 2.16
N VAL A 48 3.66 -13.35 2.18
CA VAL A 48 2.69 -12.25 2.25
C VAL A 48 2.92 -11.32 1.08
N LEU A 49 1.89 -11.07 0.28
CA LEU A 49 1.83 -9.98 -0.67
C LEU A 49 1.40 -8.72 0.06
N LEU A 50 2.14 -7.63 -0.10
CA LEU A 50 1.75 -6.30 0.35
C LEU A 50 1.49 -5.41 -0.88
N VAL A 51 0.39 -4.66 -0.82
CA VAL A 51 0.03 -3.63 -1.81
C VAL A 51 -0.13 -2.31 -1.06
N THR A 52 0.80 -1.40 -1.29
CA THR A 52 0.91 -0.13 -0.55
C THR A 52 0.58 1.04 -1.45
N ASP A 53 -0.41 1.84 -1.08
CA ASP A 53 -0.68 3.11 -1.74
C ASP A 53 0.33 4.18 -1.32
N PHE A 54 0.99 4.80 -2.29
CA PHE A 54 2.07 5.75 -2.00
C PHE A 54 1.56 7.07 -1.43
N PHE A 55 0.32 7.46 -1.75
CA PHE A 55 -0.27 8.72 -1.31
C PHE A 55 -0.76 8.65 0.14
N THR A 56 -1.67 7.72 0.42
CA THR A 56 -2.33 7.57 1.73
C THR A 56 -1.52 6.74 2.72
N LYS A 57 -0.53 5.97 2.23
CA LYS A 57 0.13 4.90 3.00
C LYS A 57 -0.81 3.76 3.40
N TRP A 58 -1.98 3.65 2.74
CA TRP A 58 -2.86 2.50 2.92
C TRP A 58 -2.17 1.22 2.45
N VAL A 59 -2.31 0.14 3.19
CA VAL A 59 -1.73 -1.15 2.83
C VAL A 59 -2.80 -2.23 2.83
N GLU A 60 -2.82 -3.06 1.79
CA GLU A 60 -3.50 -4.35 1.73
C GLU A 60 -2.48 -5.47 1.86
N ALA A 61 -2.81 -6.53 2.60
CA ALA A 61 -1.99 -7.75 2.64
C ALA A 61 -2.80 -8.96 2.22
N ALA A 62 -2.18 -9.87 1.50
CA ALA A 62 -2.76 -11.17 1.16
C ALA A 62 -1.74 -12.28 1.45
N PRO A 63 -2.12 -13.31 2.22
CA PRO A 63 -1.26 -14.47 2.40
C PRO A 63 -1.20 -15.28 1.10
N LEU A 64 -0.03 -15.85 0.81
CA LEU A 64 0.25 -16.63 -0.38
C LEU A 64 0.88 -17.97 0.01
N GLN A 65 0.45 -19.04 -0.65
CA GLN A 65 1.04 -20.37 -0.51
C GLN A 65 2.39 -20.49 -1.23
N LYS A 66 2.59 -19.69 -2.27
CA LYS A 66 3.82 -19.66 -3.08
C LYS A 66 4.02 -18.28 -3.71
N LYS A 67 5.29 -17.93 -3.93
CA LYS A 67 5.71 -16.72 -4.66
C LYS A 67 5.79 -17.01 -6.16
N ASP A 68 4.63 -17.16 -6.81
CA ASP A 68 4.54 -17.29 -8.26
C ASP A 68 3.57 -16.25 -8.87
N PRO A 69 3.77 -15.87 -10.15
CA PRO A 69 2.96 -14.85 -10.80
C PRO A 69 1.45 -15.09 -10.72
N PHE A 70 1.01 -16.34 -10.88
CA PHE A 70 -0.42 -16.67 -10.84
C PHE A 70 -1.04 -16.40 -9.46
N SER A 71 -0.36 -16.81 -8.38
CA SER A 71 -0.85 -16.58 -7.01
C SER A 71 -0.92 -15.09 -6.68
N VAL A 72 0.10 -14.32 -7.13
CA VAL A 72 0.11 -12.86 -6.96
C VAL A 72 -1.02 -12.20 -7.77
N ALA A 73 -1.21 -12.60 -9.03
CA ALA A 73 -2.31 -12.08 -9.85
C ALA A 73 -3.69 -12.35 -9.22
N LYS A 74 -3.90 -13.57 -8.70
CA LYS A 74 -5.14 -13.93 -7.99
C LYS A 74 -5.37 -13.04 -6.78
N ALA A 75 -4.35 -12.81 -5.97
CA ALA A 75 -4.44 -11.95 -4.80
C ALA A 75 -4.66 -10.47 -5.18
N LEU A 76 -3.97 -9.97 -6.20
CA LEU A 76 -4.19 -8.62 -6.71
C LEU A 76 -5.61 -8.42 -7.25
N ALA A 77 -6.17 -9.41 -7.94
CA ALA A 77 -7.54 -9.33 -8.44
C ALA A 77 -8.55 -9.08 -7.31
N THR A 78 -8.40 -9.73 -6.14
CA THR A 78 -9.30 -9.51 -5.00
C THR A 78 -9.14 -8.12 -4.38
N VAL A 79 -7.95 -7.52 -4.47
CA VAL A 79 -7.72 -6.12 -4.09
C VAL A 79 -8.41 -5.19 -5.09
N PHE A 80 -8.22 -5.40 -6.39
CA PHE A 80 -8.80 -4.55 -7.43
C PHE A 80 -10.32 -4.63 -7.51
N TYR A 81 -10.94 -5.75 -7.12
CA TYR A 81 -12.41 -5.80 -6.99
C TYR A 81 -12.95 -4.90 -5.87
N ARG A 82 -12.12 -4.47 -4.92
CA ARG A 82 -12.51 -3.58 -3.83
C ARG A 82 -12.16 -2.12 -4.12
N PHE A 83 -10.97 -1.87 -4.65
CA PHE A 83 -10.44 -0.51 -4.82
C PHE A 83 -10.37 -0.02 -6.27
N GLY A 84 -10.53 -0.92 -7.24
CA GLY A 84 -10.21 -0.65 -8.64
C GLY A 84 -8.72 -0.78 -8.95
N ALA A 85 -8.40 -0.70 -10.25
CA ALA A 85 -7.02 -0.71 -10.76
C ALA A 85 -6.33 0.65 -10.49
N SER A 86 -5.00 0.68 -10.47
CA SER A 86 -4.21 1.91 -10.29
C SER A 86 -3.54 2.35 -11.59
N LYS A 87 -3.03 3.59 -11.64
CA LYS A 87 -2.29 4.06 -12.81
C LYS A 87 -0.94 3.36 -12.95
N ASN A 88 -0.22 3.20 -11.84
CA ASN A 88 1.09 2.54 -11.82
C ASN A 88 1.19 1.58 -10.64
N ILE A 89 1.88 0.46 -10.84
CA ILE A 89 2.29 -0.46 -9.78
C ILE A 89 3.78 -0.74 -9.93
N TYR A 90 4.54 -0.45 -8.89
CA TYR A 90 5.97 -0.67 -8.83
C TYR A 90 6.31 -1.87 -7.93
N THR A 91 7.30 -2.67 -8.30
CA THR A 91 7.72 -3.81 -7.50
C THR A 91 9.20 -4.13 -7.66
N SER A 92 9.83 -4.70 -6.64
CA SER A 92 11.22 -5.20 -6.72
C SER A 92 11.38 -6.49 -7.54
N GLN A 93 10.31 -7.04 -8.12
CA GLN A 93 10.38 -8.25 -8.95
C GLN A 93 10.93 -7.99 -10.36
N SER A 94 11.36 -9.06 -11.04
CA SER A 94 11.89 -8.97 -12.41
C SER A 94 10.83 -8.58 -13.44
N TRP A 95 11.28 -8.12 -14.61
CA TRP A 95 10.41 -7.83 -15.76
C TRP A 95 9.54 -9.04 -16.14
N ASP A 96 10.14 -10.22 -16.29
CA ASP A 96 9.42 -11.45 -16.63
C ASP A 96 8.32 -11.78 -15.61
N PHE A 97 8.58 -11.55 -14.32
CA PHE A 97 7.58 -11.76 -13.28
C PHE A 97 6.42 -10.76 -13.41
N CYS A 98 6.74 -9.48 -13.65
CA CYS A 98 5.74 -8.42 -13.80
C CYS A 98 4.84 -8.64 -15.02
N GLU A 99 5.43 -9.04 -16.15
CA GLU A 99 4.72 -9.37 -17.39
C GLU A 99 3.74 -10.54 -17.16
N GLU A 100 4.21 -11.61 -16.52
CA GLU A 100 3.39 -12.79 -16.27
C GLU A 100 2.23 -12.51 -15.31
N VAL A 101 2.44 -11.71 -14.26
CA VAL A 101 1.35 -11.26 -13.37
C VAL A 101 0.33 -10.44 -14.15
N SER A 102 0.78 -9.46 -14.95
CA SER A 102 -0.08 -8.58 -15.75
C SER A 102 -0.89 -9.38 -16.77
N ARG A 103 -0.26 -10.36 -17.41
CA ARG A 103 -0.90 -11.29 -18.35
C ARG A 103 -1.99 -12.12 -17.67
N HIS A 104 -1.70 -12.70 -16.50
CA HIS A 104 -2.69 -13.45 -15.74
C HIS A 104 -3.88 -12.59 -15.29
N LEU A 105 -3.63 -11.36 -14.81
CA LEU A 105 -4.68 -10.40 -14.45
C LEU A 105 -5.64 -10.14 -15.62
N CYS A 106 -5.08 -9.92 -16.81
CA CYS A 106 -5.85 -9.67 -18.02
C CYS A 106 -6.65 -10.92 -18.45
N GLU A 107 -5.97 -12.06 -18.62
CA GLU A 107 -6.60 -13.28 -19.18
C GLU A 107 -7.63 -13.93 -18.26
N ARG A 108 -7.42 -13.91 -16.95
CA ARG A 108 -8.25 -14.66 -15.99
C ARG A 108 -9.31 -13.79 -15.33
N TRP A 109 -9.01 -12.52 -15.09
CA TRP A 109 -9.87 -11.61 -14.32
C TRP A 109 -10.34 -10.40 -15.13
N ASN A 110 -9.93 -10.26 -16.39
CA ASN A 110 -10.24 -9.12 -17.26
C ASN A 110 -9.80 -7.78 -16.66
N ILE A 111 -8.65 -7.78 -15.99
CA ILE A 111 -8.04 -6.59 -15.38
C ILE A 111 -6.79 -6.22 -16.17
N SER A 112 -6.85 -5.08 -16.87
CA SER A 112 -5.71 -4.53 -17.62
C SER A 112 -4.84 -3.66 -16.72
N GLN A 113 -4.03 -4.29 -15.87
CA GLN A 113 -3.07 -3.62 -15.00
C GLN A 113 -1.64 -4.02 -15.39
N LEU A 114 -0.76 -3.04 -15.57
CA LEU A 114 0.67 -3.27 -15.79
C LEU A 114 1.46 -3.10 -14.49
N LEU A 115 2.34 -4.06 -14.22
CA LEU A 115 3.34 -3.98 -13.16
C LEU A 115 4.69 -3.58 -13.77
N THR A 116 5.42 -2.70 -13.07
CA THR A 116 6.73 -2.20 -13.50
C THR A 116 7.77 -2.51 -12.42
N PRO A 117 8.93 -3.12 -12.77
CA PRO A 117 10.03 -3.25 -11.84
C PRO A 117 10.52 -1.87 -11.35
N THR A 118 10.75 -1.74 -10.05
CA THR A 118 11.40 -0.58 -9.45
C THR A 118 12.86 -0.55 -9.88
N ASP A 119 13.39 0.63 -10.21
CA ASP A 119 14.82 0.80 -10.44
C ASP A 119 15.55 0.64 -9.10
N PRO A 120 16.54 -0.26 -8.97
CA PRO A 120 17.32 -0.40 -7.73
C PRO A 120 18.07 0.88 -7.31
N THR A 121 18.13 1.90 -8.18
CA THR A 121 18.72 3.20 -7.90
C THR A 121 17.73 4.24 -7.37
N ASP A 122 16.43 3.93 -7.30
CA ASP A 122 15.43 4.80 -6.68
C ASP A 122 15.47 4.66 -5.14
N PRO A 123 15.89 5.71 -4.40
CA PRO A 123 15.88 5.67 -2.96
C PRO A 123 14.44 5.68 -2.46
N PRO A 124 14.15 4.96 -1.36
CA PRO A 124 12.88 5.13 -0.67
C PRO A 124 12.67 6.60 -0.32
N SER A 125 11.40 7.03 -0.27
CA SER A 125 11.05 8.39 0.13
C SER A 125 11.79 8.74 1.43
N PRO A 126 12.66 9.77 1.44
CA PRO A 126 13.47 10.08 2.62
C PRO A 126 12.57 10.31 3.84
N GLY A 127 12.77 9.54 4.91
CA GLY A 127 12.05 9.69 6.18
C GLY A 127 10.68 8.99 6.28
N ASP A 128 10.27 8.18 5.29
CA ASP A 128 9.10 7.32 5.41
C ASP A 128 9.50 5.91 5.87
N HIS A 129 9.33 5.63 7.17
CA HIS A 129 9.63 4.34 7.79
C HIS A 129 8.40 3.41 7.88
N SER A 130 7.29 3.79 7.26
CA SER A 130 6.01 3.09 7.46
C SER A 130 6.05 1.64 6.98
N ALA A 131 6.73 1.39 5.85
CA ALA A 131 6.92 0.04 5.34
C ALA A 131 7.80 -0.83 6.27
N GLU A 132 8.81 -0.23 6.91
CA GLU A 132 9.68 -0.92 7.86
C GLU A 132 8.92 -1.29 9.15
N VAL A 133 8.12 -0.36 9.66
CA VAL A 133 7.25 -0.58 10.83
C VAL A 133 6.25 -1.69 10.55
N LEU A 134 5.55 -1.65 9.41
CA LEU A 134 4.60 -2.69 9.05
C LEU A 134 5.29 -4.07 8.93
N ARG A 135 6.45 -4.12 8.27
CA ARG A 135 7.22 -5.36 8.14
C ARG A 135 7.63 -5.90 9.51
N ALA A 136 8.09 -5.05 10.42
CA ALA A 136 8.44 -5.44 11.78
C ALA A 136 7.23 -6.02 12.53
N SER A 137 6.05 -5.39 12.44
CA SER A 137 4.82 -5.90 13.06
C SER A 137 4.41 -7.27 12.50
N ILE A 138 4.48 -7.46 11.18
CA ILE A 138 4.21 -8.77 10.55
C ILE A 138 5.21 -9.81 11.06
N CYS A 139 6.50 -9.50 11.09
CA CYS A 139 7.52 -10.42 11.61
C CYS A 139 7.30 -10.77 13.09
N SER A 140 6.84 -9.82 13.92
CA SER A 140 6.49 -10.10 15.33
C SER A 140 5.39 -11.15 15.41
N VAL A 141 4.32 -10.97 14.65
CA VAL A 141 3.20 -11.92 14.62
C VAL A 141 3.63 -13.29 14.08
N VAL A 142 4.49 -13.34 13.06
CA VAL A 142 5.07 -14.59 12.56
C VAL A 142 5.88 -15.31 13.65
N ASN A 143 6.64 -14.59 14.46
CA ASN A 143 7.43 -15.18 15.54
C ASN A 143 6.57 -15.67 16.71
N GLU A 144 5.53 -14.92 17.06
CA GLU A 144 4.61 -15.27 18.16
C GLU A 144 3.67 -16.42 17.78
N LYS A 145 3.20 -16.46 16.53
CA LYS A 145 2.18 -17.37 16.02
C LYS A 145 2.57 -17.95 14.66
N PRO A 146 3.63 -18.78 14.60
CA PRO A 146 4.22 -19.24 13.34
C PRO A 146 3.27 -20.07 12.46
N SER A 147 2.27 -20.74 13.02
CA SER A 147 1.31 -21.54 12.26
C SER A 147 0.00 -20.81 11.91
N GLU A 148 -0.20 -19.58 12.40
CA GLU A 148 -1.48 -18.86 12.34
C GLU A 148 -1.32 -17.37 11.98
N TRP A 149 -0.11 -16.95 11.59
CA TRP A 149 0.18 -15.54 11.33
C TRP A 149 -0.70 -14.94 10.23
N ASP A 150 -1.17 -15.75 9.29
CA ASP A 150 -2.03 -15.34 8.18
C ASP A 150 -3.41 -14.85 8.66
N ALA A 151 -3.97 -15.48 9.69
CA ALA A 151 -5.21 -15.05 10.34
C ALA A 151 -5.07 -13.73 11.11
N HIS A 152 -3.83 -13.30 11.39
CA HIS A 152 -3.52 -12.11 12.17
C HIS A 152 -3.08 -10.90 11.32
N LEU A 153 -3.05 -11.03 9.99
CA LEU A 153 -2.73 -9.92 9.10
C LEU A 153 -3.73 -8.76 9.23
N ASP A 154 -5.04 -9.04 9.22
CA ASP A 154 -6.07 -8.00 9.30
C ASP A 154 -6.01 -7.18 10.59
N PRO A 155 -5.87 -7.77 11.79
CA PRO A 155 -5.63 -7.01 13.03
C PRO A 155 -4.41 -6.09 12.95
N VAL A 156 -3.27 -6.59 12.45
CA VAL A 156 -2.04 -5.78 12.29
C VAL A 156 -2.27 -4.63 11.32
N LEU A 157 -2.89 -4.91 10.18
CA LEU A 157 -3.20 -3.89 9.18
C LEU A 157 -4.18 -2.86 9.72
N PHE A 158 -5.18 -3.26 10.50
CA PHE A 158 -6.15 -2.34 11.09
C PHE A 158 -5.44 -1.34 12.01
N GLU A 159 -4.63 -1.82 12.94
CA GLU A 159 -3.82 -0.98 13.84
C GLU A 159 -2.95 0.00 13.06
N PHE A 160 -2.26 -0.49 12.02
CA PHE A 160 -1.43 0.34 11.15
C PHE A 160 -2.25 1.41 10.40
N ARG A 161 -3.39 1.04 9.80
CA ARG A 161 -4.27 1.93 9.02
C ARG A 161 -4.91 3.02 9.88
N THR A 162 -5.13 2.76 11.17
CA THR A 162 -5.75 3.73 12.09
C THR A 162 -4.74 4.57 12.86
N SER A 163 -3.48 4.16 12.91
CA SER A 163 -2.40 4.89 13.59
C SER A 163 -1.96 6.12 12.80
N VAL A 164 -1.66 7.21 13.50
CA VAL A 164 -1.15 8.43 12.88
C VAL A 164 0.24 8.17 12.30
N ASN A 165 0.39 8.44 11.01
CA ASN A 165 1.66 8.31 10.33
C ASN A 165 2.56 9.51 10.66
N SER A 166 3.83 9.27 10.98
CA SER A 166 4.77 10.32 11.36
C SER A 166 5.13 11.25 10.20
N THR A 167 5.10 10.75 8.96
CA THR A 167 5.40 11.50 7.73
C THR A 167 4.19 12.31 7.29
N THR A 168 3.02 11.68 7.13
CA THR A 168 1.82 12.38 6.61
C THR A 168 1.05 13.15 7.68
N LYS A 169 1.29 12.90 8.96
CA LYS A 169 0.55 13.46 10.13
C LYS A 169 -0.92 13.04 10.22
N TYR A 170 -1.39 12.19 9.32
CA TYR A 170 -2.73 11.61 9.33
C TYR A 170 -2.67 10.09 9.35
N SER A 171 -3.77 9.43 9.71
CA SER A 171 -3.85 7.98 9.55
C SER A 171 -4.10 7.60 8.09
N PRO A 172 -3.59 6.46 7.61
CA PRO A 172 -3.91 5.97 6.27
C PRO A 172 -5.41 5.86 6.00
N PHE A 173 -6.19 5.48 7.03
CA PHE A 173 -7.64 5.40 6.95
C PHE A 173 -8.29 6.75 6.67
N PHE A 174 -7.85 7.81 7.36
CA PHE A 174 -8.36 9.15 7.12
C PHE A 174 -8.03 9.63 5.71
N LEU A 175 -6.79 9.42 5.25
CA LEU A 175 -6.36 9.84 3.91
C LEU A 175 -7.07 9.07 2.79
N MET A 176 -7.39 7.79 3.00
CA MET A 176 -8.07 6.95 2.02
C MET A 176 -9.58 7.26 1.91
N PHE A 177 -10.26 7.44 3.04
CA PHE A 177 -11.71 7.53 3.07
C PHE A 177 -12.26 8.91 3.45
N ASN A 178 -11.38 9.87 3.74
CA ASN A 178 -11.73 11.22 4.21
C ASN A 178 -12.70 11.20 5.40
N ARG A 179 -12.49 10.26 6.34
CA ARG A 179 -13.25 10.13 7.58
C ARG A 179 -12.39 9.47 8.65
N TYR A 180 -12.62 9.82 9.90
CA TYR A 180 -11.99 9.11 11.01
C TYR A 180 -12.63 7.73 11.18
N VAL A 181 -11.81 6.77 11.63
CA VAL A 181 -12.33 5.49 12.08
C VAL A 181 -13.20 5.73 13.31
N CYS A 182 -14.32 5.01 13.42
CA CYS A 182 -15.09 4.95 14.65
C CYS A 182 -14.78 3.59 15.28
N LEU A 183 -14.05 3.59 16.40
CA LEU A 183 -13.70 2.36 17.09
C LEU A 183 -14.91 1.85 17.86
N SER A 184 -15.07 0.53 17.99
CA SER A 184 -16.20 -0.03 18.75
C SER A 184 -16.27 0.46 20.21
N SER A 185 -15.13 0.88 20.78
CA SER A 185 -15.05 1.50 22.10
C SER A 185 -15.67 2.90 22.17
N GLU A 186 -15.88 3.54 21.03
CA GLU A 186 -16.40 4.91 20.88
C GLU A 186 -17.86 4.93 20.39
N VAL A 187 -18.42 3.76 20.06
CA VAL A 187 -19.80 3.65 19.58
C VAL A 187 -20.74 3.66 20.79
N ASP A 188 -21.39 4.80 21.02
CA ASP A 188 -22.59 4.85 21.85
C ASP A 188 -23.72 4.14 21.10
N PHE A 189 -24.09 2.93 21.54
CA PHE A 189 -25.25 2.24 20.99
C PHE A 189 -26.49 3.11 21.18
N VAL A 190 -27.08 3.58 20.08
CA VAL A 190 -28.38 4.25 20.11
C VAL A 190 -29.39 3.22 20.60
N LYS A 191 -29.76 3.31 21.88
CA LYS A 191 -30.95 2.63 22.40
C LYS A 191 -32.13 3.27 21.69
N ASP A 192 -32.83 2.49 20.88
CA ASP A 192 -34.05 2.88 20.18
C ASP A 192 -35.06 3.40 21.22
N SER A 193 -35.05 4.71 21.41
CA SER A 193 -35.96 5.43 22.28
C SER A 193 -36.96 6.05 21.34
N LYS A 194 -38.08 5.36 21.15
CA LYS A 194 -39.24 5.96 20.50
C LYS A 194 -39.56 7.30 21.19
N GLU A 195 -39.83 8.29 20.33
CA GLU A 195 -40.59 9.52 20.53
C GLU A 195 -39.86 10.86 20.83
N GLN A 196 -40.04 11.73 19.82
CA GLN A 196 -40.32 13.17 19.85
C GLN A 196 -39.17 14.20 19.92
N GLY A 197 -39.19 15.13 18.94
CA GLY A 197 -38.81 16.52 19.15
C GLY A 197 -37.95 17.15 18.06
N ALA A 198 -38.49 18.14 17.36
CA ALA A 198 -37.91 18.89 16.24
C ALA A 198 -36.67 19.74 16.59
N GLY A 199 -35.84 20.03 15.58
CA GLY A 199 -34.86 21.13 15.64
C GLY A 199 -33.90 21.18 14.44
N SER A 200 -34.03 22.19 13.58
CA SER A 200 -33.17 22.45 12.43
C SER A 200 -31.79 23.02 12.81
N GLY A 201 -30.74 22.68 12.06
CA GLY A 201 -29.44 23.35 12.15
C GLY A 201 -28.64 23.22 10.85
N LYS A 202 -28.14 24.35 10.33
CA LYS A 202 -27.58 24.57 8.98
C LYS A 202 -26.26 23.82 8.72
N ALA A 203 -26.07 23.40 7.47
CA ALA A 203 -24.83 22.83 6.96
C ALA A 203 -23.92 23.95 6.43
N ASP A 204 -22.77 24.16 7.08
CA ASP A 204 -21.65 24.92 6.51
C ASP A 204 -20.79 23.95 5.71
N SER A 205 -20.73 24.17 4.39
CA SER A 205 -19.94 23.37 3.46
C SER A 205 -18.44 23.66 3.62
N LEU A 206 -17.68 22.63 4.01
CA LEU A 206 -16.21 22.64 4.03
C LEU A 206 -15.64 22.62 2.58
N PRO A 207 -14.51 23.30 2.32
CA PRO A 207 -13.90 23.37 1.00
C PRO A 207 -13.24 22.04 0.56
N PRO A 208 -12.97 21.86 -0.75
CA PRO A 208 -12.49 20.59 -1.30
C PRO A 208 -11.13 20.15 -0.74
N PHE A 209 -11.09 18.91 -0.24
CA PHE A 209 -9.98 18.24 0.45
C PHE A 209 -8.64 18.20 -0.31
N THR A 210 -8.66 18.29 -1.64
CA THR A 210 -7.46 18.14 -2.47
C THR A 210 -6.47 19.30 -2.35
N ALA A 211 -6.92 20.48 -1.89
CA ALA A 211 -6.04 21.65 -1.78
C ALA A 211 -5.10 21.59 -0.56
N THR A 212 -5.56 21.03 0.56
CA THR A 212 -4.82 21.06 1.84
C THR A 212 -3.75 19.98 1.97
N VAL A 213 -3.90 18.84 1.29
CA VAL A 213 -2.90 17.77 1.33
C VAL A 213 -1.68 18.09 0.45
N GLN A 214 -1.86 18.91 -0.59
CA GLN A 214 -0.82 19.22 -1.57
C GLN A 214 0.21 20.26 -1.08
N GLU A 215 -0.14 21.10 -0.10
CA GLU A 215 0.81 22.06 0.50
C GLU A 215 1.78 21.42 1.50
N GLN A 216 1.51 20.20 1.98
CA GLN A 216 2.34 19.54 3.01
C GLN A 216 3.23 18.41 2.46
N GLN A 217 3.09 18.06 1.18
CA GLN A 217 3.86 16.98 0.52
C GLN A 217 4.93 17.48 -0.47
N ASN A 218 5.11 18.80 -0.62
CA ASN A 218 6.14 19.43 -1.46
C ASN A 218 7.30 20.00 -0.65
#